data_AF-A0A2G2ZI66-F1
#
_entry.id   AF-A0A2G2ZI66-F1
#
_cell.length_a   1.000
_cell.length_b   1.000
_cell.length_c   1.000
_cell.angle_alpha   90.00
_cell.angle_beta   90.00
_cell.angle_gamma   90.00
#
_symmetry.space_group_name_H-M   'P 1'
#
loop_
_entity.id
_entity.type
_entity.pdbx_description
1 polymer ?
#
loop_
_entity_poly.entity_id
_entity_poly.type
_entity_poly.pdbx_seq_one_letter_code
_entity_poly.pdbx_strand_id
1 'polypeptide(L)' 'MKKKILRERVVNAFAVWMYDAGLPFNCVNYDSFTNFIEAVGQHGLGMKPPTYHEVRVSQLKKEVKKVDELVENHKVQ' A
#
# COMPACT_ATOMS: atom_id res chain seq x y z
N MET A 1 -16.20 -0.25 20.96
CA MET A 1 -15.70 1.11 20.63
C MET A 1 -16.44 1.61 19.39
N LYS A 2 -16.91 2.86 19.33
CA LYS A 2 -17.68 3.37 18.18
C LYS A 2 -16.78 3.46 16.92
N LYS A 3 -17.32 3.14 15.73
CA LYS A 3 -16.58 3.15 14.43
C LYS A 3 -15.82 4.46 14.18
N LYS A 4 -16.41 5.62 14.54
CA LYS A 4 -15.77 6.93 14.42
C LYS A 4 -14.47 7.05 15.22
N ILE A 5 -14.48 6.59 16.48
CA ILE A 5 -13.30 6.61 17.37
C ILE A 5 -12.20 5.72 16.80
N LEU A 6 -12.56 4.56 16.22
CA LEU A 6 -11.60 3.67 15.59
C LEU A 6 -10.96 4.34 14.36
N ARG A 7 -11.76 5.01 13.52
CA ARG A 7 -11.25 5.75 12.37
C ARG A 7 -10.28 6.85 12.78
N GLU A 8 -10.62 7.66 13.78
CA GLU A 8 -9.75 8.74 14.27
C GLU A 8 -8.40 8.21 14.73
N ARG A 9 -8.38 7.08 15.46
CA ARG A 9 -7.13 6.42 15.88
C ARG A 9 -6.30 5.94 14.71
N VAL A 10 -6.92 5.29 13.71
CA VAL A 10 -6.22 4.81 12.51
C VAL A 10 -5.63 5.97 11.73
N VAL A 11 -6.40 7.05 11.51
CA VAL A 11 -5.93 8.23 10.77
C VAL A 11 -4.78 8.92 11.50
N ASN A 12 -4.86 9.05 12.83
CA ASN A 12 -3.77 9.63 13.61
C ASN A 12 -2.50 8.79 13.55
N ALA A 13 -2.60 7.47 13.71
CA ALA A 13 -1.45 6.57 13.62
C ALA A 13 -0.81 6.60 12.23
N PHE A 14 -1.62 6.61 11.17
CA PHE A 14 -1.13 6.74 9.79
C PHE A 14 -0.41 8.08 9.57
N ALA A 15 -1.00 9.19 10.03
CA ALA A 15 -0.39 10.51 9.87
C ALA A 15 0.98 10.62 10.55
N VAL A 16 1.11 10.11 11.78
CA VAL A 16 2.40 10.09 12.50
C VAL A 16 3.45 9.29 11.72
N TRP A 17 3.11 8.05 11.32
CA TRP A 17 4.03 7.22 10.53
C TRP A 17 4.45 7.90 9.21
N MET A 18 3.50 8.57 8.56
CA MET A 18 3.71 9.26 7.29
C MET A 18 4.65 10.46 7.44
N TYR A 19 4.56 11.21 8.55
CA TYR A 19 5.48 12.29 8.88
C TYR A 19 6.89 11.74 9.15
N ASP A 20 7.00 10.66 9.93
CA ASP A 20 8.28 10.01 10.25
C ASP A 20 8.97 9.45 9.00
N ALA A 21 8.20 8.86 8.09
CA ALA A 21 8.70 8.28 6.85
C ALA A 21 8.98 9.31 5.74
N GLY A 22 8.62 10.59 5.95
CA GLY A 22 8.81 11.65 4.95
C GLY A 22 8.00 11.47 3.67
N LEU A 23 6.79 10.91 3.78
CA LEU A 23 5.93 10.69 2.61
C LEU A 23 5.23 11.99 2.16
N PRO A 24 5.12 12.26 0.84
CA PRO A 24 4.38 13.41 0.33
C PRO A 24 2.90 13.35 0.69
N PHE A 25 2.28 14.47 1.09
CA PHE A 25 0.86 14.50 1.45
C PHE A 25 -0.08 14.01 0.36
N ASN A 26 0.30 14.21 -0.90
CA ASN A 26 -0.50 13.76 -2.03
C ASN A 26 -0.59 12.22 -2.16
N CYS A 27 0.19 11.44 -1.41
CA CYS A 27 0.18 9.97 -1.51
C CYS A 27 -1.20 9.37 -1.16
N VAL A 28 -2.01 10.06 -0.35
CA VAL A 28 -3.34 9.59 0.05
C VAL A 28 -4.38 9.68 -1.07
N ASN A 29 -4.07 10.40 -2.15
CA ASN A 29 -4.98 10.62 -3.28
C ASN A 29 -4.80 9.60 -4.41
N TYR A 30 -3.82 8.71 -4.34
CA TYR A 30 -3.63 7.67 -5.35
C TYR A 30 -4.59 6.51 -5.12
N ASP A 31 -5.20 5.99 -6.18
CA ASP A 31 -6.09 4.81 -6.12
C ASP A 31 -5.40 3.59 -5.50
N SER A 32 -4.09 3.47 -5.67
CA SER A 32 -3.28 2.42 -5.04
C SER A 32 -3.33 2.47 -3.51
N PHE A 33 -3.52 3.64 -2.90
CA PHE A 33 -3.68 3.77 -1.45
C PHE A 33 -5.04 3.23 -0.99
N THR A 34 -6.12 3.49 -1.72
CA THR A 34 -7.44 2.91 -1.45
C THR A 34 -7.37 1.38 -1.49
N ASN A 35 -6.75 0.83 -2.53
CA ASN A 35 -6.57 -0.62 -2.69
C ASN A 35 -5.73 -1.22 -1.55
N PHE A 36 -4.69 -0.50 -1.10
CA PHE A 36 -3.87 -0.92 0.04
C PHE A 36 -4.68 -0.99 1.35
N ILE A 37 -5.47 0.05 1.64
CA ILE A 37 -6.31 0.09 2.86
C ILE A 37 -7.35 -1.04 2.84
N GLU A 38 -7.97 -1.30 1.69
CA GLU A 38 -8.93 -2.39 1.54
C GLU A 38 -8.27 -3.76 1.77
N ALA A 39 -7.13 -4.02 1.14
CA ALA A 39 -6.40 -5.28 1.30
C ALA A 39 -5.98 -5.53 2.77
N VAL A 40 -5.48 -4.50 3.47
CA VAL A 40 -5.16 -4.59 4.90
C VAL A 40 -6.42 -4.85 5.74
N GLY A 41 -7.53 -4.19 5.41
CA GLY A 41 -8.82 -4.41 6.07
C GLY A 41 -9.36 -5.82 5.89
N GLN A 42 -9.23 -6.39 4.69
CA GLN A 42 -9.63 -7.77 4.37
C GLN A 42 -8.75 -8.81 5.08
N HIS A 43 -7.45 -8.56 5.21
CA HIS A 43 -6.58 -9.43 6.00
C HIS A 43 -6.99 -9.43 7.49
N GLY A 44 -7.34 -8.26 8.03
CA GLY A 44 -7.77 -8.11 9.41
C GLY A 44 -6.63 -8.00 10.43
N LEU A 45 -7.00 -8.07 11.71
CA LEU A 45 -6.09 -7.85 12.84
C LEU A 45 -4.91 -8.85 12.84
N GLY A 46 -3.73 -8.37 13.22
CA GLY A 46 -2.53 -9.20 13.35
C GLY A 46 -1.68 -9.33 12.08
N MET A 47 -2.02 -8.59 11.01
CA MET A 47 -1.12 -8.43 9.87
C MET A 47 0.22 -7.89 10.34
N LYS A 48 1.30 -8.62 10.05
CA LYS A 48 2.66 -8.15 10.31
C LYS A 48 3.03 -7.13 9.22
N PRO A 49 3.63 -5.99 9.59
CA PRO A 49 4.13 -5.05 8.59
C PRO A 49 5.07 -5.75 7.59
N PRO A 50 5.08 -5.33 6.31
CA PRO A 50 5.99 -5.89 5.34
C PRO A 50 7.44 -5.55 5.70
N THR A 51 8.34 -6.48 5.43
CA THR A 51 9.77 -6.29 5.62
C THR A 51 10.38 -5.50 4.45
N TYR A 52 11.53 -4.89 4.70
CA TYR A 52 12.30 -4.19 3.66
C TYR A 52 12.60 -5.08 2.45
N HIS A 53 12.97 -6.35 2.68
CA HIS A 53 13.26 -7.30 1.62
C HIS A 53 12.01 -7.64 0.81
N GLU A 54 10.86 -7.84 1.46
CA GLU A 54 9.60 -8.09 0.74
C GLU A 54 9.25 -6.93 -0.19
N VAL A 55 9.33 -5.69 0.28
CA VAL A 55 9.02 -4.51 -0.54
C VAL A 55 10.06 -4.31 -1.65
N ARG A 56 11.35 -4.23 -1.29
CA ARG A 56 12.43 -3.86 -2.23
C ARG A 56 12.75 -4.95 -3.24
N VAL A 57 12.71 -6.22 -2.85
CA VAL A 57 13.17 -7.33 -3.69
C VAL A 57 11.98 -8.08 -4.26
N SER A 58 11.12 -8.64 -3.41
CA SER A 58 10.09 -9.56 -3.86
C SER A 58 8.96 -8.85 -4.61
N GLN A 59 8.40 -7.78 -4.06
CA GLN A 59 7.28 -7.06 -4.68
C GLN A 59 7.72 -6.24 -5.89
N LEU A 60 8.85 -5.54 -5.80
CA LEU A 60 9.38 -4.78 -6.93
C LEU A 60 9.65 -5.67 -8.16
N LYS A 61 10.25 -6.85 -7.97
CA LYS A 61 10.46 -7.81 -9.08
C LYS A 61 9.15 -8.29 -9.71
N LYS A 62 8.11 -8.49 -8.90
CA LYS A 62 6.78 -8.88 -9.41
C LYS A 62 6.15 -7.77 -10.25
N GLU A 63 6.20 -6.52 -9.77
CA GLU A 63 5.66 -5.39 -10.52
C GLU A 63 6.43 -5.13 -11.82
N VAL A 64 7.77 -5.25 -11.82
CA VAL A 64 8.58 -5.16 -13.05
C VAL A 64 8.15 -6.23 -14.07
N LYS A 65 8.07 -7.50 -13.64
CA LYS A 65 7.64 -8.60 -14.52
C LYS A 65 6.24 -8.38 -15.10
N LYS A 66 5.31 -7.87 -14.28
CA LYS A 66 3.95 -7.54 -14.72
C LYS A 66 3.95 -6.45 -15.78
N VAL A 67 4.77 -5.41 -15.62
CA VAL A 67 4.92 -4.35 -16.62
C VAL A 67 5.55 -4.89 -17.91
N ASP A 68 6.59 -5.71 -17.81
CA ASP A 68 7.24 -6.33 -18.98
C ASP A 68 6.25 -7.20 -19.77
N GLU A 69 5.45 -8.02 -19.08
CA GLU A 69 4.39 -8.83 -19.71
C GLU A 69 3.33 -7.96 -20.40
N LEU A 70 2.91 -6.86 -19.77
CA LEU A 70 1.99 -5.90 -20.38
C LEU A 70 2.59 -5.30 -21.65
N VAL A 71 3.86 -4.88 -21.61
CA VAL A 71 4.54 -4.30 -22.78
C VAL A 71 4.66 -5.30 -23.92
N GLU A 72 5.06 -6.54 -23.64
CA GLU A 72 5.17 -7.58 -24.67
C GLU A 72 3.81 -7.91 -25.30
N ASN A 73 2.75 -8.02 -24.49
CA ASN A 73 1.40 -8.25 -25.01
C ASN A 73 0.92 -7.12 -25.95
N HIS A 74 1.32 -5.86 -25.68
CA HIS A 74 1.01 -4.74 -26.56
C HIS A 74 1.84 -4.72 -27.86
N LYS A 75 3.04 -5.32 -27.89
CA LYS A 75 3.87 -5.43 -29.11
C LYS A 75 3.36 -6.49 -30.09
N VAL A 76 2.64 -7.49 -29.58
CA VAL A 76 2.08 -8.60 -30.36
C VAL A 76 0.71 -8.24 -30.97
N GLN A 77 0.12 -7.12 -30.53
CA GLN A 77 -1.11 -6.55 -31.07
C GLN A 77 -0.82 -5.57 -32.22
#